data_AF-A0A377WH97-F1
#
_entry.id   AF-A0A377WH97-F1
#
_cell.length_a   1.000
_cell.length_b   1.000
_cell.length_c   1.000
_cell.angle_alpha   90.00
_cell.angle_beta   90.00
_cell.angle_gamma   90.00
#
_symmetry.space_group_name_H-M   'P 1'
#
loop_
_entity.id
_entity.type
_entity.pdbx_description
1 polymer ?
#
loop_
_entity_poly.entity_id
_entity_poly.type
_entity_poly.pdbx_seq_one_letter_code
_entity_poly.pdbx_strand_id
1 'polypeptide(L)'
;MSLWINGEWRPGRGPGFSKQDPVNLKVVWQGEAADAGQVAEAVAAARQAFPSWARLPFAARQAIVEKFAALLEASKAELTAVIGAETGKPRWEAAGEVTAMINKVAISVKAYHVRTGEQHSDLPDGAATLRHRPHGVLAVFGPYNFPGHLPNGHIVPALLAGNTVVFKPSELTPRSGEAVVKLWQQAGLPVGVLNLVQGGRDTGEALSGQADIDGLLFTGSSTTGFLSASPAGRATAEDPRAGDGR
;
A
#
# COMPACT_ATOMS: atom_id res chain seq x y z
N MET A 1 -2.28 17.46 -6.75
CA MET A 1 -2.31 16.77 -5.45
C MET A 1 -1.76 15.37 -5.66
N SER A 2 -0.57 15.08 -5.13
CA SER A 2 0.14 13.83 -5.36
C SER A 2 -0.05 12.83 -4.20
N LEU A 3 -0.44 13.29 -3.01
CA LEU A 3 -0.51 12.48 -1.80
C LEU A 3 -1.96 12.27 -1.35
N TRP A 4 -2.23 11.13 -0.71
CA TRP A 4 -3.47 10.86 0.00
C TRP A 4 -3.13 10.51 1.44
N ILE A 5 -3.38 11.43 2.37
CA ILE A 5 -3.00 11.26 3.78
C ILE A 5 -4.21 11.57 4.64
N ASN A 6 -4.54 10.64 5.54
CA ASN A 6 -5.65 10.78 6.48
C ASN A 6 -7.00 11.19 5.83
N GLY A 7 -7.29 10.65 4.64
CA GLY A 7 -8.54 10.96 3.94
C GLY A 7 -8.52 12.22 3.07
N GLU A 8 -7.37 12.87 2.91
CA GLU A 8 -7.26 14.13 2.16
C GLU A 8 -6.21 14.04 1.04
N TRP A 9 -6.57 14.58 -0.12
CA TRP A 9 -5.63 14.79 -1.24
C TRP A 9 -4.81 16.06 -0.98
N ARG A 10 -3.48 15.91 -0.89
CA ARG A 10 -2.53 16.99 -0.56
C ARG A 10 -1.45 17.13 -1.64
N PRO A 11 -0.86 18.33 -1.82
CA PRO A 11 0.35 18.47 -2.61
C PRO A 11 1.54 17.89 -1.84
N GLY A 12 2.54 17.38 -2.56
CA GLY A 12 3.82 17.04 -1.95
C GLY A 12 4.61 18.30 -1.59
N ARG A 13 5.54 18.16 -0.66
CA ARG A 13 6.47 19.21 -0.22
C ARG A 13 7.92 18.91 -0.66
N GLY A 14 8.16 17.75 -1.26
CA GLY A 14 9.44 17.38 -1.85
C GLY A 14 9.61 17.86 -3.29
N PRO A 15 10.67 17.41 -3.98
CA PRO A 15 10.92 17.78 -5.37
C PRO A 15 9.77 17.39 -6.31
N GLY A 16 9.50 18.25 -7.30
CA GLY A 16 8.61 17.94 -8.40
C GLY A 16 9.17 16.83 -9.29
N PHE A 17 8.32 15.92 -9.75
CA PHE A 17 8.66 14.93 -10.77
C PHE A 17 7.48 14.69 -11.72
N SER A 18 7.78 14.08 -12.86
CA SER A 18 6.77 13.76 -13.87
C SER A 18 7.03 12.40 -14.47
N LYS A 19 5.96 11.75 -14.91
CA LYS A 19 6.00 10.50 -15.67
C LYS A 19 5.48 10.75 -17.08
N GLN A 20 6.23 10.27 -18.05
CA GLN A 20 5.87 10.29 -19.47
C GLN A 20 5.47 8.89 -19.94
N ASP A 21 4.54 8.85 -20.89
CA ASP A 21 4.25 7.66 -21.69
C ASP A 21 5.54 7.23 -22.42
N PRO A 22 5.99 5.97 -22.26
CA PRO A 22 7.28 5.53 -22.81
C PRO A 22 7.30 5.44 -24.35
N VAL A 23 6.15 5.53 -25.01
CA VAL A 23 6.03 5.44 -26.47
C VAL A 23 5.95 6.83 -27.10
N ASN A 24 5.01 7.66 -26.64
CA ASN A 24 4.75 8.97 -27.26
C ASN A 24 5.32 10.17 -26.48
N LEU A 25 5.96 9.91 -25.34
CA LEU A 25 6.64 10.89 -24.48
C LEU A 25 5.75 12.00 -23.90
N LYS A 26 4.43 11.90 -24.06
CA LYS A 26 3.50 12.84 -23.41
C LYS A 26 3.51 12.63 -21.91
N VAL A 27 3.48 13.71 -21.16
CA VAL A 27 3.33 13.66 -19.70
C VAL A 27 1.98 13.03 -19.36
N VAL A 28 2.02 11.93 -18.62
CA VAL A 28 0.82 11.21 -18.14
C VAL A 28 0.53 11.51 -16.67
N TRP A 29 1.53 11.98 -15.91
CA TRP A 29 1.40 12.36 -14.52
C TRP A 29 2.47 13.38 -14.13
N GLN A 30 2.13 14.30 -13.23
CA GLN A 30 3.06 15.26 -12.64
C GLN A 30 2.62 15.65 -11.24
N GLY A 31 3.57 15.82 -10.33
CA GLY A 31 3.33 16.27 -8.97
C GLY A 31 4.61 16.31 -8.14
N GLU A 32 4.48 16.73 -6.89
CA GLU A 32 5.59 16.78 -5.93
C GLU A 32 5.69 15.49 -5.13
N ALA A 33 6.91 15.05 -4.84
CA ALA A 33 7.15 13.92 -3.93
C ALA A 33 6.76 14.27 -2.49
N ALA A 34 6.48 13.25 -1.68
CA ALA A 34 6.40 13.39 -0.24
C ALA A 34 7.82 13.57 0.33
N ASP A 35 8.00 14.62 1.13
CA ASP A 35 9.19 14.76 1.97
C ASP A 35 9.12 13.82 3.19
N ALA A 36 10.19 13.78 3.98
CA ALA A 36 10.24 12.95 5.18
C ALA A 36 9.15 13.32 6.21
N GLY A 37 8.78 14.60 6.31
CA GLY A 37 7.71 15.06 7.21
C GLY A 37 6.34 14.51 6.80
N GLN A 38 6.01 14.55 5.52
CA GLN A 38 4.76 14.01 4.98
C GLN A 38 4.72 12.48 5.03
N VAL A 39 5.86 11.81 4.92
CA VAL A 39 5.96 10.37 5.19
C VAL A 39 5.62 10.07 6.66
N ALA A 40 6.19 10.81 7.61
CA ALA A 40 5.86 10.68 9.03
C ALA A 40 4.39 10.99 9.32
N GLU A 41 3.81 12.04 8.70
CA GLU A 41 2.36 12.34 8.78
C GLU A 41 1.50 11.17 8.30
N ALA A 42 1.88 10.50 7.20
CA ALA A 42 1.16 9.34 6.68
C ALA A 42 1.22 8.13 7.61
N VAL A 43 2.38 7.87 8.21
CA VAL A 43 2.59 6.77 9.17
C VAL A 43 1.84 7.03 10.46
N ALA A 44 1.87 8.27 10.97
CA ALA A 44 1.10 8.68 12.15
C ALA A 44 -0.40 8.54 11.92
N ALA A 45 -0.91 8.93 10.74
CA ALA A 45 -2.32 8.74 10.37
C ALA A 45 -2.71 7.25 10.32
N ALA A 46 -1.86 6.41 9.72
CA ALA A 46 -2.06 4.96 9.72
C ALA A 46 -2.09 4.39 11.14
N ARG A 47 -1.13 4.77 11.98
CA ARG A 47 -1.03 4.34 13.38
C ARG A 47 -2.26 4.74 14.19
N GLN A 48 -2.77 5.96 13.98
CA GLN A 48 -3.97 6.45 14.65
C GLN A 48 -5.24 5.70 14.21
N ALA A 49 -5.34 5.33 12.93
CA ALA A 49 -6.48 4.58 12.40
C ALA A 49 -6.46 3.08 12.78
N PHE A 50 -5.29 2.53 13.08
CA PHE A 50 -5.12 1.09 13.31
C PHE A 50 -6.03 0.50 14.41
N PRO A 51 -6.14 1.05 15.63
CA PRO A 51 -6.93 0.43 16.68
C PRO A 51 -8.41 0.28 16.35
N SER A 52 -9.02 1.26 15.69
CA SER A 52 -10.43 1.19 15.29
C SER A 52 -10.63 0.23 14.12
N TRP A 53 -9.73 0.26 13.13
CA TRP A 53 -9.76 -0.64 11.98
C TRP A 53 -9.57 -2.11 12.36
N ALA A 54 -8.58 -2.41 13.21
CA ALA A 54 -8.29 -3.77 13.68
C ALA A 54 -9.44 -4.38 14.49
N ARG A 55 -10.22 -3.55 15.20
CA ARG A 55 -11.38 -3.97 16.00
C ARG A 55 -12.66 -4.16 15.18
N LEU A 56 -12.71 -3.66 13.94
CA LEU A 56 -13.86 -3.95 13.09
C LEU A 56 -14.02 -5.47 12.89
N PRO A 57 -15.25 -6.00 12.86
CA PRO A 57 -15.47 -7.38 12.48
C PRO A 57 -14.90 -7.68 11.09
N PHE A 58 -14.40 -8.90 10.87
CA PHE A 58 -13.85 -9.30 9.57
C PHE A 58 -14.83 -9.02 8.42
N ALA A 59 -16.12 -9.33 8.62
CA ALA A 59 -17.16 -9.08 7.62
C ALA A 59 -17.29 -7.60 7.21
N ALA A 60 -17.09 -6.66 8.13
CA ALA A 60 -17.12 -5.23 7.82
C ALA A 60 -15.92 -4.81 6.97
N ARG A 61 -14.72 -5.35 7.26
CA ARG A 61 -13.53 -5.12 6.42
C ARG A 61 -13.69 -5.78 5.04
N GLN A 62 -14.20 -7.00 5.00
CA GLN A 62 -14.48 -7.74 3.77
C GLN A 62 -15.44 -6.96 2.85
N ALA A 63 -16.55 -6.42 3.38
CA ALA A 63 -17.51 -5.65 2.60
C ALA A 63 -16.86 -4.45 1.87
N ILE A 64 -15.93 -3.75 2.53
CA ILE A 64 -15.19 -2.64 1.92
C ILE A 64 -14.27 -3.14 0.79
N VAL A 65 -13.56 -4.24 1.02
CA VAL A 65 -12.65 -4.85 0.03
C VAL A 65 -13.42 -5.41 -1.18
N GLU A 66 -14.60 -5.98 -0.97
CA GLU A 66 -15.49 -6.45 -2.04
C GLU A 66 -16.08 -5.29 -2.84
N LYS A 67 -16.45 -4.18 -2.17
CA LYS A 67 -16.85 -2.95 -2.85
C LYS A 67 -15.70 -2.39 -3.70
N PHE A 68 -14.47 -2.45 -3.23
CA PHE A 68 -13.29 -2.11 -4.04
C PHE A 68 -13.15 -3.01 -5.27
N ALA A 69 -13.36 -4.33 -5.15
CA ALA A 69 -13.38 -5.23 -6.31
C ALA A 69 -14.49 -4.86 -7.33
N ALA A 70 -15.68 -4.50 -6.87
CA ALA A 70 -16.76 -4.04 -7.75
C ALA A 70 -16.39 -2.73 -8.48
N LEU A 71 -15.72 -1.81 -7.77
CA LEU A 71 -15.22 -0.56 -8.35
C LEU A 71 -14.09 -0.81 -9.37
N LEU A 72 -13.19 -1.77 -9.12
CA LEU A 72 -12.20 -2.20 -10.10
C LEU A 72 -12.85 -2.73 -11.39
N GLU A 73 -13.92 -3.52 -11.27
CA GLU A 73 -14.66 -4.01 -12.44
C GLU A 73 -15.33 -2.85 -13.19
N ALA A 74 -16.00 -1.94 -12.48
CA ALA A 74 -16.64 -0.76 -13.08
C ALA A 74 -15.63 0.17 -13.77
N SER A 75 -14.44 0.35 -13.19
CA SER A 75 -13.38 1.20 -13.72
C SER A 75 -12.35 0.45 -14.59
N LYS A 76 -12.63 -0.80 -14.97
CA LYS A 76 -11.66 -1.67 -15.64
C LYS A 76 -11.07 -1.07 -16.92
N ALA A 77 -11.92 -0.48 -17.75
CA ALA A 77 -11.48 0.14 -19.00
C ALA A 77 -10.56 1.35 -18.76
N GLU A 78 -10.91 2.19 -17.79
CA GLU A 78 -10.12 3.37 -17.41
C GLU A 78 -8.77 2.96 -16.81
N LEU A 79 -8.78 2.05 -15.85
CA LEU A 79 -7.55 1.60 -15.20
C LEU A 79 -6.62 0.86 -16.17
N THR A 80 -7.18 0.10 -17.12
CA THR A 80 -6.43 -0.50 -18.23
C THR A 80 -5.70 0.57 -19.06
N ALA A 81 -6.39 1.67 -19.38
CA ALA A 81 -5.80 2.77 -20.14
C ALA A 81 -4.71 3.50 -19.34
N VAL A 82 -4.91 3.70 -18.04
CA VAL A 82 -3.90 4.27 -17.13
C VAL A 82 -2.63 3.42 -17.11
N ILE A 83 -2.76 2.12 -16.84
CA ILE A 83 -1.62 1.20 -16.78
C ILE A 83 -0.90 1.15 -18.13
N GLY A 84 -1.65 1.01 -19.23
CA GLY A 84 -1.07 0.94 -20.57
C GLY A 84 -0.29 2.21 -20.94
N ALA A 85 -0.88 3.39 -20.73
CA ALA A 85 -0.22 4.67 -21.04
C ALA A 85 1.01 4.92 -20.17
N GLU A 86 1.00 4.50 -18.91
CA GLU A 86 2.10 4.77 -18.00
C GLU A 86 3.27 3.79 -18.15
N THR A 87 2.98 2.52 -18.44
CA THR A 87 3.99 1.45 -18.50
C THR A 87 4.41 1.07 -19.91
N GLY A 88 3.62 1.43 -20.93
CA GLY A 88 3.78 0.93 -22.30
C GLY A 88 3.24 -0.50 -22.49
N LYS A 89 2.62 -1.08 -21.46
CA LYS A 89 2.04 -2.41 -21.51
C LYS A 89 0.90 -2.47 -22.54
N PRO A 90 0.86 -3.49 -23.43
CA PRO A 90 -0.26 -3.67 -24.35
C PRO A 90 -1.60 -3.73 -23.62
N ARG A 91 -2.64 -3.15 -24.22
CA ARG A 91 -3.98 -3.03 -23.62
C ARG A 91 -4.53 -4.37 -23.10
N TRP A 92 -4.33 -5.46 -23.84
CA TRP A 92 -4.84 -6.78 -23.45
C TRP A 92 -4.13 -7.32 -22.19
N GLU A 93 -2.83 -7.04 -22.02
CA GLU A 93 -2.06 -7.45 -20.85
C GLU A 93 -2.41 -6.57 -19.65
N ALA A 94 -2.55 -5.26 -19.85
CA ALA A 94 -3.03 -4.34 -18.81
C ALA A 94 -4.45 -4.69 -18.33
N ALA A 95 -5.35 -5.11 -19.22
CA ALA A 95 -6.68 -5.59 -18.84
C ALA A 95 -6.63 -6.91 -18.04
N GLY A 96 -5.68 -7.79 -18.38
CA GLY A 96 -5.37 -8.99 -17.62
C GLY A 96 -4.92 -8.66 -16.19
N GLU A 97 -4.07 -7.64 -16.03
CA GLU A 97 -3.64 -7.15 -14.72
C GLU A 97 -4.81 -6.69 -13.86
N VAL A 98 -5.72 -5.85 -14.40
CA VAL A 98 -6.90 -5.38 -13.65
C VAL A 98 -7.82 -6.55 -13.28
N THR A 99 -8.00 -7.52 -14.18
CA THR A 99 -8.75 -8.74 -13.88
C THR A 99 -8.11 -9.53 -12.73
N ALA A 100 -6.78 -9.62 -12.69
CA ALA A 100 -6.06 -10.27 -11.60
C ALA A 100 -6.18 -9.50 -10.28
N MET A 101 -6.31 -8.17 -10.30
CA MET A 101 -6.60 -7.36 -9.11
C MET A 101 -7.99 -7.67 -8.53
N ILE A 102 -9.01 -7.80 -9.38
CA ILE A 102 -10.38 -8.14 -8.97
C ILE A 102 -10.41 -9.53 -8.35
N ASN A 103 -9.83 -10.51 -9.04
CA ASN A 103 -9.78 -11.89 -8.58
C ASN A 103 -8.98 -12.07 -7.29
N LYS A 104 -8.02 -11.16 -7.00
CA LYS A 104 -7.24 -11.16 -5.75
C LYS A 104 -8.15 -11.09 -4.52
N VAL A 105 -9.26 -10.34 -4.57
CA VAL A 105 -10.15 -10.17 -3.42
C VAL A 105 -10.74 -11.50 -2.97
N ALA A 106 -11.39 -12.24 -3.87
CA ALA A 106 -12.03 -13.51 -3.53
C ALA A 106 -11.02 -14.55 -3.01
N ILE A 107 -9.86 -14.67 -3.66
CA ILE A 107 -8.83 -15.62 -3.20
C ILE A 107 -8.22 -15.21 -1.86
N SER A 108 -8.07 -13.91 -1.58
CA SER A 108 -7.55 -13.43 -0.30
C SER A 108 -8.53 -13.62 0.86
N VAL A 109 -9.85 -13.47 0.63
CA VAL A 109 -10.88 -13.79 1.62
C VAL A 109 -10.82 -15.28 1.97
N LYS A 110 -10.78 -16.16 0.96
CA LYS A 110 -10.62 -17.60 1.18
C LYS A 110 -9.32 -17.92 1.93
N ALA A 111 -8.21 -17.32 1.52
CA ALA A 111 -6.91 -17.55 2.13
C ALA A 111 -6.88 -17.10 3.61
N TYR A 112 -7.54 -15.99 3.95
CA TYR A 112 -7.66 -15.54 5.34
C TYR A 112 -8.29 -16.62 6.21
N HIS A 113 -9.46 -17.14 5.84
CA HIS A 113 -10.13 -18.17 6.64
C HIS A 113 -9.33 -19.47 6.75
N VAL A 114 -8.66 -19.89 5.67
CA VAL A 114 -7.90 -21.14 5.63
C VAL A 114 -6.58 -21.05 6.40
N ARG A 115 -5.90 -19.90 6.36
CA ARG A 115 -4.52 -19.77 6.86
C ARG A 115 -4.40 -19.00 8.16
N THR A 116 -5.27 -18.01 8.36
CA THR A 116 -5.20 -17.07 9.49
C THR A 116 -6.58 -16.82 10.11
N GLY A 117 -7.48 -17.80 10.00
CA GLY A 117 -8.81 -17.76 10.58
C GLY A 117 -8.83 -17.96 12.09
N GLU A 118 -10.02 -18.21 12.61
CA GLU A 118 -10.23 -18.62 14.00
C GLU A 118 -10.56 -20.11 14.04
N GLN A 119 -9.98 -20.82 15.00
CA GLN A 119 -10.25 -22.23 15.25
C GLN A 119 -10.56 -22.43 16.73
N HIS A 120 -11.53 -23.30 17.00
CA HIS A 120 -11.95 -23.66 18.35
C HIS A 120 -11.95 -25.18 18.48
N SER A 121 -11.50 -25.70 19.62
CA SER A 121 -11.49 -27.13 19.91
C SER A 121 -11.79 -27.36 21.38
N ASP A 122 -12.80 -28.18 21.65
CA ASP A 122 -13.13 -28.61 23.00
C ASP A 122 -12.07 -29.60 23.50
N LEU A 123 -11.67 -29.44 24.77
CA LEU A 123 -10.68 -30.28 25.45
C LEU A 123 -11.31 -30.84 26.74
N PRO A 124 -10.79 -31.96 27.29
CA PRO A 124 -11.32 -32.53 28.53
C PRO A 124 -11.40 -31.53 29.71
N ASP A 125 -10.45 -30.60 29.80
CA ASP A 125 -10.35 -29.62 30.88
C ASP A 125 -10.71 -28.18 30.46
N GLY A 126 -11.37 -28.00 29.30
CA GLY A 126 -11.76 -26.67 28.81
C GLY A 126 -11.84 -26.57 27.29
N ALA A 127 -11.31 -25.50 26.71
CA ALA A 127 -11.27 -25.32 25.27
C ALA A 127 -10.03 -24.56 24.81
N ALA A 128 -9.54 -24.88 23.62
CA ALA A 128 -8.49 -24.15 22.93
C ALA A 128 -9.08 -23.26 21.83
N THR A 129 -8.63 -22.00 21.77
CA THR A 129 -9.02 -21.06 20.71
C THR A 129 -7.77 -20.45 20.08
N LEU A 130 -7.60 -20.67 18.79
CA LEU A 130 -6.55 -20.05 17.97
C LEU A 130 -7.15 -18.85 17.23
N ARG A 131 -6.48 -17.69 17.33
CA ARG A 131 -6.83 -16.50 16.56
C ARG A 131 -5.57 -15.83 16.05
N HIS A 132 -5.70 -15.17 14.91
CA HIS A 132 -4.64 -14.35 14.33
C HIS A 132 -4.95 -12.87 14.55
N ARG A 133 -3.90 -12.04 14.59
CA ARG A 133 -4.00 -10.59 14.82
C ARG A 133 -3.16 -9.83 13.79
N PRO A 134 -3.60 -8.65 13.35
CA PRO A 134 -2.79 -7.79 12.49
C PRO A 134 -1.55 -7.30 13.24
N HIS A 135 -0.51 -6.96 12.50
CA HIS A 135 0.74 -6.41 13.01
C HIS A 135 0.57 -4.92 13.37
N GLY A 136 -0.07 -4.15 12.50
CA GLY A 136 -0.28 -2.72 12.67
C GLY A 136 -0.15 -1.93 11.38
N VAL A 137 0.82 -1.03 11.29
CA VAL A 137 1.11 -0.20 10.12
C VAL A 137 2.09 -0.95 9.21
N LEU A 138 1.68 -1.22 7.98
CA LEU A 138 2.52 -1.87 6.97
C LEU A 138 2.89 -0.88 5.87
N ALA A 139 4.19 -0.75 5.60
CA ALA A 139 4.68 -0.04 4.42
C ALA A 139 4.63 -0.96 3.20
N VAL A 140 3.98 -0.54 2.13
CA VAL A 140 3.90 -1.31 0.88
C VAL A 140 4.66 -0.58 -0.22
N PHE A 141 5.68 -1.24 -0.78
CA PHE A 141 6.47 -0.71 -1.89
C PHE A 141 6.06 -1.39 -3.19
N GLY A 142 5.47 -0.61 -4.09
CA GLY A 142 4.96 -1.10 -5.36
C GLY A 142 5.99 -1.09 -6.49
N PRO A 143 6.09 -2.14 -7.31
CA PRO A 143 6.95 -2.15 -8.48
C PRO A 143 6.27 -1.47 -9.68
N TYR A 144 7.05 -1.24 -10.74
CA TYR A 144 6.55 -0.63 -11.98
C TYR A 144 5.96 -1.64 -12.98
N ASN A 145 6.32 -2.92 -12.91
CA ASN A 145 5.97 -3.91 -13.93
C ASN A 145 4.51 -4.40 -13.85
N PHE A 146 3.94 -4.46 -12.65
CA PHE A 146 2.51 -4.69 -12.41
C PHE A 146 2.04 -3.71 -11.31
N PRO A 147 1.88 -2.43 -11.66
CA PRO A 147 1.72 -1.35 -10.69
C PRO A 147 0.37 -1.35 -9.98
N GLY A 148 -0.62 -2.07 -10.49
CA GLY A 148 -1.87 -2.33 -9.80
C GLY A 148 -1.84 -3.67 -9.08
N HIS A 149 -1.53 -4.75 -9.79
CA HIS A 149 -1.70 -6.12 -9.26
C HIS A 149 -0.76 -6.48 -8.11
N LEU A 150 0.54 -6.17 -8.21
CA LEU A 150 1.50 -6.59 -7.19
C LEU A 150 1.30 -5.81 -5.87
N PRO A 151 1.11 -4.48 -5.87
CA PRO A 151 0.73 -3.77 -4.65
C PRO A 151 -0.60 -4.26 -4.08
N ASN A 152 -1.60 -4.51 -4.93
CA ASN A 152 -2.90 -5.05 -4.51
C ASN A 152 -2.78 -6.42 -3.85
N GLY A 153 -1.81 -7.23 -4.28
CA GLY A 153 -1.46 -8.52 -3.66
C GLY A 153 -0.99 -8.41 -2.21
N HIS A 154 -0.46 -7.26 -1.79
CA HIS A 154 -0.09 -6.95 -0.40
C HIS A 154 -1.22 -6.22 0.34
N ILE A 155 -1.78 -5.18 -0.29
CA ILE A 155 -2.76 -4.27 0.32
C ILE A 155 -4.03 -5.02 0.71
N VAL A 156 -4.62 -5.81 -0.20
CA VAL A 156 -5.89 -6.53 0.06
C VAL A 156 -5.78 -7.46 1.28
N PRO A 157 -4.83 -8.41 1.36
CA PRO A 157 -4.71 -9.27 2.52
C PRO A 157 -4.31 -8.50 3.80
N ALA A 158 -3.49 -7.46 3.69
CA ALA A 158 -3.13 -6.61 4.84
C ALA A 158 -4.37 -5.95 5.47
N LEU A 159 -5.21 -5.32 4.63
CA LEU A 159 -6.45 -4.68 5.07
C LEU A 159 -7.47 -5.69 5.60
N LEU A 160 -7.66 -6.84 4.93
CA LEU A 160 -8.54 -7.92 5.42
C LEU A 160 -8.13 -8.42 6.81
N ALA A 161 -6.83 -8.56 7.05
CA ALA A 161 -6.29 -8.95 8.36
C ALA A 161 -6.45 -7.88 9.44
N GLY A 162 -6.72 -6.62 9.06
CA GLY A 162 -6.91 -5.50 9.98
C GLY A 162 -5.68 -4.59 10.15
N ASN A 163 -4.68 -4.69 9.28
CA ASN A 163 -3.57 -3.74 9.23
C ASN A 163 -4.00 -2.45 8.53
N THR A 164 -3.30 -1.36 8.81
CA THR A 164 -3.35 -0.12 8.02
C THR A 164 -2.12 -0.04 7.13
N VAL A 165 -2.20 0.71 6.03
CA VAL A 165 -1.17 0.71 4.99
C VAL A 165 -0.68 2.11 4.67
N VAL A 166 0.63 2.25 4.52
CA VAL A 166 1.26 3.37 3.81
C VAL A 166 1.83 2.83 2.49
N PHE A 167 1.21 3.20 1.39
CA PHE A 167 1.55 2.74 0.05
C PHE A 167 2.48 3.76 -0.63
N LYS A 168 3.65 3.28 -1.05
CA LYS A 168 4.62 4.00 -1.87
C LYS A 168 4.76 3.28 -3.22
N PRO A 169 4.03 3.69 -4.27
CA PRO A 169 4.19 3.12 -5.61
C PRO A 169 5.57 3.49 -6.17
N SER A 170 5.99 2.80 -7.23
CA SER A 170 7.17 3.23 -7.98
C SER A 170 6.93 4.62 -8.58
N GLU A 171 7.98 5.44 -8.57
CA GLU A 171 8.08 6.73 -9.27
C GLU A 171 7.91 6.59 -10.79
N LEU A 172 8.02 5.37 -11.33
CA LEU A 172 7.73 5.05 -12.73
C LEU A 172 6.26 4.77 -13.00
N THR A 173 5.45 4.54 -11.96
CA THR A 173 4.01 4.25 -12.05
C THR A 173 3.13 5.00 -11.04
N PRO A 174 3.37 6.31 -10.79
CA PRO A 174 2.63 7.08 -9.79
C PRO A 174 1.13 7.21 -10.11
N ARG A 175 0.75 7.34 -11.40
CA ARG A 175 -0.65 7.48 -11.84
C ARG A 175 -1.45 6.23 -11.57
N SER A 176 -0.87 5.06 -11.81
CA SER A 176 -1.51 3.77 -11.52
C SER A 176 -1.76 3.63 -10.02
N GLY A 177 -0.78 3.98 -9.19
CA GLY A 177 -0.94 3.98 -7.73
C GLY A 177 -2.03 4.95 -7.25
N GLU A 178 -2.06 6.17 -7.79
CA GLU A 178 -3.09 7.17 -7.50
C GLU A 178 -4.49 6.69 -7.89
N ALA A 179 -4.64 6.13 -9.10
CA ALA A 179 -5.92 5.61 -9.60
C ALA A 179 -6.47 4.50 -8.69
N VAL A 180 -5.61 3.59 -8.24
CA VAL A 180 -6.01 2.52 -7.30
C VAL A 180 -6.46 3.11 -5.95
N VAL A 181 -5.76 4.11 -5.42
CA VAL A 181 -6.11 4.75 -4.14
C VAL A 181 -7.44 5.51 -4.24
N LYS A 182 -7.74 6.14 -5.39
CA LYS A 182 -9.06 6.75 -5.63
C LYS A 182 -10.20 5.73 -5.57
N LEU A 183 -9.98 4.50 -6.06
CA LEU A 183 -10.99 3.44 -5.95
C LEU A 183 -11.15 2.97 -4.50
N TRP A 184 -10.07 2.89 -3.72
CA TRP A 184 -10.15 2.62 -2.28
C TRP A 184 -10.89 3.72 -1.51
N GLN A 185 -10.67 4.99 -1.87
CA GLN A 185 -11.43 6.11 -1.33
C GLN A 185 -12.93 5.93 -1.61
N GLN A 186 -13.32 5.64 -2.85
CA GLN A 186 -14.72 5.40 -3.23
C GLN A 186 -15.32 4.16 -2.56
N ALA A 187 -14.50 3.14 -2.27
CA ALA A 187 -14.91 1.97 -1.50
C ALA A 187 -15.32 2.31 -0.07
N GLY A 188 -14.91 3.47 0.45
CA GLY A 188 -15.28 3.94 1.79
C GLY A 188 -14.31 3.43 2.87
N LEU A 189 -13.03 3.32 2.55
CA LEU A 189 -12.01 3.08 3.56
C LEU A 189 -12.06 4.18 4.63
N PRO A 190 -12.02 3.85 5.93
CA PRO A 190 -11.90 4.87 6.97
C PRO A 190 -10.63 5.70 6.80
N VAL A 191 -10.69 6.96 7.23
CA VAL A 191 -9.55 7.89 7.14
C VAL A 191 -8.32 7.29 7.81
N GLY A 192 -7.17 7.44 7.16
CA GLY A 192 -5.88 6.94 7.64
C GLY A 192 -5.64 5.43 7.43
N VAL A 193 -6.65 4.61 7.10
CA VAL A 193 -6.45 3.16 6.93
C VAL A 193 -5.54 2.83 5.74
N LEU A 194 -5.61 3.64 4.67
CA LEU A 194 -4.68 3.62 3.55
C LEU A 194 -4.19 5.05 3.30
N ASN A 195 -2.88 5.22 3.20
CA ASN A 195 -2.23 6.46 2.83
C ASN A 195 -1.36 6.22 1.59
N LEU A 196 -1.27 7.21 0.71
CA LEU A 196 -0.42 7.21 -0.49
C LEU A 196 0.66 8.27 -0.34
N VAL A 197 1.92 7.83 -0.46
CA VAL A 197 3.08 8.73 -0.52
C VAL A 197 3.81 8.52 -1.85
N GLN A 198 3.73 9.51 -2.74
CA GLN A 198 4.43 9.49 -4.03
C GLN A 198 5.86 9.96 -3.86
N GLY A 199 6.78 9.40 -4.65
CA GLY A 199 8.15 9.87 -4.71
C GLY A 199 9.12 8.77 -5.09
N GLY A 200 10.38 9.14 -5.31
CA GLY A 200 11.47 8.23 -5.68
C GLY A 200 12.19 7.66 -4.46
N ARG A 201 13.51 7.58 -4.58
CA ARG A 201 14.41 7.03 -3.57
C ARG A 201 14.22 7.64 -2.18
N ASP A 202 14.31 8.96 -2.05
CA ASP A 202 14.32 9.67 -0.75
C ASP A 202 13.03 9.43 0.04
N THR A 203 11.86 9.49 -0.62
CA THR A 203 10.58 9.14 -0.01
C THR A 203 10.54 7.68 0.44
N GLY A 204 11.15 6.79 -0.34
CA GLY A 204 11.24 5.37 -0.01
C GLY A 204 12.13 5.10 1.20
N GLU A 205 13.31 5.71 1.25
CA GLU A 205 14.24 5.63 2.38
C GLU A 205 13.62 6.23 3.66
N ALA A 206 12.95 7.38 3.52
CA ALA A 206 12.23 8.01 4.63
C ALA A 206 11.12 7.11 5.18
N LEU A 207 10.43 6.33 4.33
CA LEU A 207 9.38 5.40 4.77
C LEU A 207 9.95 4.12 5.39
N SER A 208 11.00 3.54 4.82
CA SER A 208 11.63 2.33 5.38
C SER A 208 12.34 2.58 6.70
N GLY A 209 12.80 3.82 6.93
CA GLY A 209 13.45 4.26 8.17
C GLY A 209 12.48 4.65 9.29
N GLN A 210 11.16 4.57 9.10
CA GLN A 210 10.20 4.90 10.16
C GLN A 210 10.21 3.84 11.25
N ALA A 211 10.45 4.26 12.49
CA ALA A 211 10.38 3.35 13.64
C ALA A 211 8.95 2.82 13.90
N ASP A 212 7.94 3.59 13.46
CA ASP A 212 6.53 3.30 13.72
C ASP A 212 5.84 2.43 12.65
N ILE A 213 6.58 1.76 11.76
CA ILE A 213 6.01 0.69 10.91
C ILE A 213 6.26 -0.69 11.53
N ASP A 214 5.25 -1.56 11.51
CA ASP A 214 5.33 -2.91 12.08
C ASP A 214 5.75 -3.96 11.04
N GLY A 215 5.83 -3.56 9.77
CA GLY A 215 6.29 -4.41 8.69
C GLY A 215 6.43 -3.67 7.37
N LEU A 216 7.28 -4.23 6.50
CA LEU A 216 7.56 -3.72 5.17
C LEU A 216 7.32 -4.84 4.16
N LEU A 217 6.39 -4.59 3.24
CA LEU A 217 6.01 -5.50 2.15
C LEU A 217 6.58 -4.94 0.85
N PHE A 218 7.61 -5.62 0.33
CA PHE A 218 8.36 -5.16 -0.82
C PHE A 218 8.13 -6.03 -2.05
N THR A 219 8.04 -5.41 -3.21
CA THR A 219 8.21 -6.10 -4.48
C THR A 219 8.99 -5.20 -5.43
N GLY A 220 10.14 -5.69 -5.91
CA GLY A 220 11.09 -4.93 -6.70
C GLY A 220 12.39 -5.72 -6.90
N SER A 221 13.49 -5.02 -7.18
CA SER A 221 14.79 -5.67 -7.43
C SER A 221 15.33 -6.37 -6.18
N SER A 222 16.09 -7.46 -6.37
CA SER A 222 16.77 -8.17 -5.27
C SER A 222 17.71 -7.23 -4.50
N THR A 223 18.49 -6.41 -5.22
CA THR A 223 19.41 -5.43 -4.64
C THR A 223 18.71 -4.48 -3.68
N THR A 224 17.60 -3.87 -4.11
CA THR A 224 16.81 -2.97 -3.25
C THR A 224 16.16 -3.72 -2.08
N GLY A 225 15.72 -4.96 -2.31
CA GLY A 225 15.18 -5.82 -1.27
C GLY A 225 16.18 -6.12 -0.15
N PHE A 226 17.42 -6.46 -0.49
CA PHE A 226 18.49 -6.71 0.49
C PHE A 226 18.83 -5.46 1.31
N LEU A 227 18.90 -4.29 0.68
CA LEU A 227 19.15 -3.03 1.38
C LEU A 227 18.01 -2.69 2.35
N SER A 228 16.76 -2.91 1.94
CA SER A 228 15.57 -2.63 2.78
C SER A 228 15.44 -3.60 3.97
N ALA A 229 15.96 -4.82 3.85
CA ALA A 229 15.93 -5.82 4.91
C ALA A 229 17.10 -5.68 5.92
N SER A 230 18.15 -4.96 5.55
CA SER A 230 19.36 -4.81 6.36
C SER A 230 19.17 -3.78 7.48
N PRO A 231 19.79 -3.94 8.67
CA PRO A 231 19.75 -2.94 9.75
C PRO A 231 20.19 -1.55 9.29
N ALA A 232 21.15 -1.46 8.35
CA ALA A 232 21.60 -0.22 7.74
C ALA A 232 20.49 0.54 6.98
N GLY A 233 19.49 -0.16 6.43
CA GLY A 233 18.32 0.46 5.78
C GLY A 233 17.26 0.95 6.78
N ARG A 234 17.35 0.53 8.05
CA ARG A 234 16.51 1.02 9.17
C ARG A 234 17.21 2.09 10.02
N ALA A 235 18.54 2.12 10.02
CA ALA A 235 19.36 2.97 10.89
C ALA A 235 19.65 4.39 10.34
N THR A 236 19.22 4.74 9.13
CA THR A 236 19.42 6.10 8.58
C THR A 236 18.52 7.18 9.21
N ALA A 237 17.75 6.85 10.26
CA ALA A 237 16.93 7.78 11.04
C ALA A 237 17.52 8.14 12.42
N GLU A 238 18.73 7.69 12.75
CA GLU A 238 19.41 8.15 13.98
C GLU A 238 20.14 9.49 13.74
N ASP A 239 19.78 10.49 14.54
CA ASP A 239 20.35 11.85 14.55
C ASP A 239 21.88 11.81 14.81
N PRO A 240 22.71 12.39 13.92
CA PRO A 240 24.16 12.44 14.14
C PRO A 240 24.61 13.31 15.33
N ARG A 241 23.68 13.90 16.10
CA ARG A 241 23.98 14.80 17.24
C ARG A 241 23.84 14.19 18.63
N ALA A 242 23.65 12.88 18.76
CA ALA A 242 23.66 12.22 20.07
C ALA A 242 24.96 11.42 20.28
N GLY A 243 25.99 12.06 20.86
CA GLY A 243 27.06 11.30 21.54
C GLY A 243 28.51 11.77 21.42
N ASP A 244 28.79 13.09 21.37
CA ASP A 244 30.00 13.63 22.00
C ASP A 244 29.54 14.52 23.16
N GLY A 245 29.78 14.07 24.39
CA GLY A 245 29.35 14.79 25.58
C GLY A 245 29.30 13.96 26.85
N ARG A 246 30.50 13.66 27.38
CA ARG A 246 30.84 13.15 28.73
C ARG A 246 30.90 11.63 28.91
#